data_AF-A0A418KKF3-F1
#
_entry.id   AF-A0A418KKF3-F1
#
_cell.length_a   1.000
_cell.length_b   1.000
_cell.length_c   1.000
_cell.angle_alpha   90.00
_cell.angle_beta   90.00
_cell.angle_gamma   90.00
#
_symmetry.space_group_name_H-M   'P 1'
#
loop_
_entity.id
_entity.type
_entity.pdbx_description
1 polymer ?
#
loop_
_entity_poly.entity_id
_entity_poly.type
_entity_poly.pdbx_seq_one_letter_code
_entity_poly.pdbx_strand_id
1 'polypeptide(L)'
;RSRDHAATLLRRAAIRRLAATAHLPGGIAAEAGPDAVDALVTTLATRTGRPAAEIAALLAGPPPADDAALVRLADDLDTLEAGGLGNTDGRWGAEGPPEPSVQGRMPSGESS
;
A
#
# COMPACT_ATOMS: atom_id res chain seq x y z
N ARG A 1 0.24 -23.76 -6.60
CA ARG A 1 -0.02 -23.61 -8.06
C ARG A 1 -1.34 -22.90 -8.35
N SER A 2 -2.50 -23.42 -7.90
CA SER A 2 -3.79 -22.73 -8.14
C SER A 2 -3.89 -21.39 -7.41
N ARG A 3 -3.38 -21.30 -6.18
CA ARG A 3 -3.40 -20.07 -5.37
C ARG A 3 -2.48 -18.99 -5.94
N ASP A 4 -1.28 -19.36 -6.33
CA ASP A 4 -0.33 -18.45 -6.99
C ASP A 4 -0.96 -17.85 -8.25
N HIS A 5 -1.60 -18.69 -9.05
CA HIS A 5 -2.31 -18.26 -10.25
C HIS A 5 -3.50 -17.35 -9.92
N ALA A 6 -4.29 -17.68 -8.89
CA ALA A 6 -5.38 -16.84 -8.42
C ALA A 6 -4.88 -15.47 -7.94
N ALA A 7 -3.78 -15.42 -7.18
CA ALA A 7 -3.16 -14.19 -6.72
C ALA A 7 -2.68 -13.32 -7.90
N THR A 8 -2.06 -13.93 -8.92
CA THR A 8 -1.67 -13.23 -10.15
C THR A 8 -2.88 -12.64 -10.88
N LEU A 9 -3.95 -13.42 -11.08
CA LEU A 9 -5.16 -12.94 -11.76
C LEU A 9 -5.84 -11.81 -10.99
N LEU A 10 -5.93 -11.94 -9.67
CA LEU A 10 -6.50 -10.93 -8.78
C LEU A 10 -5.72 -9.61 -8.88
N ARG A 11 -4.39 -9.67 -8.75
CA ARG A 11 -3.51 -8.49 -8.88
C ARG A 11 -3.64 -7.85 -10.26
N ARG A 12 -3.63 -8.63 -11.34
CA ARG A 12 -3.81 -8.10 -12.70
C ARG A 12 -5.17 -7.41 -12.87
N ALA A 13 -6.24 -7.99 -12.33
CA ALA A 13 -7.56 -7.38 -12.37
C ALA A 13 -7.60 -6.06 -11.58
N ALA A 14 -7.04 -6.03 -10.37
CA ALA A 14 -6.99 -4.84 -9.53
C ALA A 14 -6.16 -3.72 -10.18
N ILE A 15 -4.97 -4.02 -10.71
CA ILE A 15 -4.11 -3.05 -11.42
C ILE A 15 -4.88 -2.40 -12.57
N ARG A 16 -5.63 -3.18 -13.36
CA ARG A 16 -6.43 -2.65 -14.47
C ARG A 16 -7.53 -1.68 -14.00
N ARG A 17 -8.22 -1.99 -12.90
CA ARG A 17 -9.27 -1.13 -12.33
C ARG A 17 -8.67 0.15 -11.74
N LEU A 18 -7.62 0.01 -10.93
CA LEU A 18 -6.91 1.14 -10.34
C LEU A 18 -6.38 2.10 -11.42
N ALA A 19 -5.74 1.58 -12.47
CA ALA A 19 -5.27 2.39 -13.59
C ALA A 19 -6.41 3.16 -14.28
N ALA A 20 -7.58 2.55 -14.46
CA ALA A 20 -8.75 3.21 -15.03
C ALA A 20 -9.28 4.36 -14.15
N THR A 21 -9.32 4.17 -12.83
CA THR A 21 -9.77 5.19 -11.86
C THR A 21 -8.72 6.26 -11.54
N ALA A 22 -7.44 5.95 -11.77
CA ALA A 22 -6.33 6.85 -11.54
C ALA A 22 -6.24 7.95 -12.61
N HIS A 23 -7.00 7.84 -13.72
CA HIS A 23 -6.87 8.66 -14.92
C HIS A 23 -5.41 8.74 -15.44
N LEU A 24 -4.62 7.68 -15.18
CA LEU A 24 -3.28 7.57 -15.73
C LEU A 24 -3.39 7.55 -17.27
N PRO A 25 -2.55 8.32 -17.98
CA PRO A 25 -2.58 8.36 -19.44
C PRO A 25 -2.26 6.97 -19.98
N GLY A 26 -3.31 6.29 -20.42
CA GLY A 26 -3.27 4.92 -20.93
C GLY A 26 -3.79 3.92 -19.91
N GLY A 27 -5.06 3.52 -20.06
CA GLY A 27 -5.57 2.25 -19.51
C GLY A 27 -4.81 0.99 -19.99
N ILE A 28 -3.81 1.19 -20.84
CA ILE A 28 -2.76 0.26 -21.30
C ILE A 28 -1.56 0.14 -20.33
N ALA A 29 -1.40 1.04 -19.36
CA ALA A 29 -0.31 0.98 -18.37
C ALA A 29 -0.33 -0.34 -17.58
N ALA A 30 -1.51 -0.90 -17.30
CA ALA A 30 -1.63 -2.19 -16.61
C ALA A 30 -0.96 -3.38 -17.34
N GLU A 31 -0.70 -3.27 -18.65
CA GLU A 31 -0.03 -4.31 -19.46
C GLU A 31 1.42 -3.93 -19.81
N ALA A 32 1.91 -2.75 -19.40
CA ALA A 32 3.16 -2.16 -19.89
C ALA A 32 4.43 -2.53 -19.09
N GLY A 33 4.38 -3.55 -18.23
CA GLY A 33 5.55 -4.04 -17.49
C GLY A 33 5.81 -3.31 -16.15
N PRO A 34 6.99 -3.53 -15.53
CA PRO A 34 7.27 -3.10 -14.16
C PRO A 34 7.20 -1.58 -13.95
N ASP A 35 7.65 -0.79 -14.93
CA ASP A 35 7.63 0.69 -14.84
C ASP A 35 6.22 1.26 -14.66
N ALA A 36 5.21 0.59 -15.20
CA ALA A 36 3.83 1.01 -15.05
C ALA A 36 3.25 0.69 -13.67
N VAL A 37 3.75 -0.35 -13.01
CA VAL A 37 3.39 -0.67 -11.62
C VAL A 37 3.99 0.39 -10.69
N ASP A 38 5.24 0.80 -10.89
CA ASP A 38 5.88 1.87 -10.10
C ASP A 38 5.17 3.23 -10.24
N ALA A 39 4.77 3.59 -11.47
CA ALA A 39 3.98 4.80 -11.72
C ALA A 39 2.61 4.76 -11.02
N LEU A 40 1.95 3.59 -11.04
CA LEU A 40 0.68 3.38 -10.35
C LEU A 40 0.85 3.48 -8.82
N VAL A 41 1.88 2.83 -8.26
CA VAL A 41 2.22 2.88 -6.84
C VAL A 41 2.40 4.33 -6.38
N THR A 42 3.20 5.12 -7.11
CA THR A 42 3.46 6.54 -6.80
C THR A 42 2.18 7.38 -6.80
N THR A 43 1.33 7.16 -7.81
CA THR A 43 0.05 7.86 -7.94
C THR A 43 -0.90 7.52 -6.80
N LEU A 44 -1.01 6.24 -6.45
CA LEU A 44 -1.89 5.77 -5.38
C LEU A 44 -1.38 6.20 -4.01
N ALA A 45 -0.06 6.18 -3.75
CA ALA A 45 0.52 6.68 -2.52
C ALA A 45 0.15 8.15 -2.27
N THR A 46 0.26 8.97 -3.32
CA THR A 46 -0.10 10.39 -3.26
C THR A 46 -1.60 10.61 -3.01
N ARG A 47 -2.47 9.80 -3.65
CA ARG A 47 -3.93 9.93 -3.51
C ARG A 47 -4.47 9.41 -2.18
N THR A 48 -3.90 8.31 -1.68
CA THR A 48 -4.42 7.59 -0.51
C THR A 48 -3.68 7.94 0.78
N GLY A 49 -2.52 8.59 0.69
CA GLY A 49 -1.63 8.83 1.82
C GLY A 49 -0.94 7.57 2.35
N ARG A 50 -1.13 6.40 1.72
CA ARG A 50 -0.47 5.15 2.10
C ARG A 50 0.98 5.10 1.61
N PRO A 51 1.88 4.43 2.34
CA PRO A 51 3.27 4.28 1.93
C PRO A 51 3.39 3.47 0.64
N ALA A 52 4.21 3.96 -0.30
CA ALA A 52 4.45 3.33 -1.60
C ALA A 52 4.92 1.86 -1.49
N ALA A 53 5.76 1.55 -0.49
CA ALA A 53 6.24 0.19 -0.25
C ALA A 53 5.11 -0.80 0.09
N GLU A 54 4.10 -0.35 0.85
CA GLU A 54 2.94 -1.18 1.19
C GLU A 54 2.08 -1.44 -0.04
N ILE A 55 1.84 -0.41 -0.85
CA ILE A 55 1.10 -0.54 -2.12
C ILE A 55 1.85 -1.48 -3.08
N ALA A 56 3.17 -1.33 -3.19
CA ALA A 56 4.00 -2.21 -4.02
C ALA A 56 3.93 -3.68 -3.56
N ALA A 57 3.93 -3.93 -2.25
CA ALA A 57 3.78 -5.28 -1.70
C ALA A 57 2.41 -5.90 -2.03
N LEU A 58 1.33 -5.12 -2.09
CA LEU A 58 0.02 -5.62 -2.51
C LEU A 58 0.00 -5.99 -4.00
N LEU A 59 0.56 -5.13 -4.86
CA LEU A 59 0.51 -5.27 -6.31
C LEU A 59 1.54 -6.25 -6.88
N ALA A 60 2.72 -6.36 -6.28
CA ALA A 60 3.86 -7.13 -6.78
C ALA A 60 4.52 -8.04 -5.72
N GLY A 61 3.92 -8.15 -4.53
CA GLY A 61 4.49 -8.94 -3.44
C GLY A 61 4.41 -10.46 -3.63
N PRO A 62 4.97 -11.20 -2.66
CA PRO A 62 5.07 -12.65 -2.72
C PRO A 62 3.70 -13.34 -2.84
N PRO A 63 3.66 -14.59 -3.32
CA PRO A 63 2.42 -15.36 -3.36
C PRO A 63 1.88 -15.60 -1.94
N PRO A 64 0.55 -15.60 -1.76
CA PRO A 64 -0.06 -15.89 -0.47
C PRO A 64 0.23 -17.35 -0.04
N ALA A 65 0.58 -17.52 1.24
CA ALA A 65 0.94 -18.82 1.80
C ALA A 65 -0.25 -19.80 1.87
N ASP A 66 -1.45 -19.26 2.09
CA ASP A 66 -2.69 -20.00 2.31
C ASP A 66 -3.90 -19.25 1.74
N ASP A 67 -5.05 -19.91 1.72
CA ASP A 67 -6.28 -19.34 1.16
C ASP A 67 -6.81 -18.15 1.98
N ALA A 68 -6.55 -18.09 3.30
CA ALA A 68 -6.91 -16.93 4.12
C ALA A 68 -5.99 -15.73 3.81
N ALA A 69 -4.71 -15.96 3.51
CA ALA A 69 -3.82 -14.93 2.98
C ALA A 69 -4.26 -14.42 1.60
N LEU A 70 -4.80 -15.29 0.74
CA LEU A 70 -5.37 -14.89 -0.55
C LEU A 70 -6.63 -14.02 -0.39
N VAL A 71 -7.52 -14.37 0.55
CA VAL A 71 -8.72 -13.56 0.86
C VAL A 71 -8.33 -12.20 1.42
N ARG A 72 -7.38 -12.15 2.37
CA ARG A 72 -6.85 -10.87 2.90
C ARG A 72 -6.27 -10.00 1.79
N LEU A 73 -5.51 -10.59 0.87
CA LEU A 73 -4.99 -9.87 -0.29
C LEU A 73 -6.11 -9.27 -1.15
N ALA A 74 -7.23 -9.98 -1.35
CA ALA A 74 -8.39 -9.45 -2.07
C ALA A 74 -9.03 -8.28 -1.33
N ASP A 75 -9.27 -8.41 -0.02
CA ASP A 75 -9.84 -7.35 0.81
C ASP A 75 -8.97 -6.09 0.83
N ASP A 76 -7.63 -6.26 0.89
CA ASP A 76 -6.68 -5.15 0.88
C ASP A 76 -6.63 -4.44 -0.48
N LEU A 77 -6.75 -5.20 -1.58
CA LEU A 77 -6.84 -4.64 -2.94
C LEU A 77 -8.16 -3.88 -3.15
N ASP A 78 -9.29 -4.43 -2.70
CA ASP A 78 -10.59 -3.77 -2.77
C ASP A 78 -10.62 -2.50 -1.90
N THR A 79 -9.97 -2.53 -0.72
CA THR A 79 -9.81 -1.34 0.13
C THR A 79 -8.97 -0.26 -0.56
N LEU A 80 -7.90 -0.67 -1.27
CA LEU A 80 -7.07 0.25 -2.05
C LEU A 80 -7.85 0.86 -3.23
N GLU A 81 -8.70 0.07 -3.90
CA GLU A 81 -9.62 0.55 -4.95
C GLU A 81 -10.62 1.57 -4.38
N ALA A 82 -11.22 1.29 -3.23
CA ALA A 82 -12.17 2.18 -2.57
C ALA A 82 -11.52 3.48 -2.06
N GLY A 83 -10.33 3.38 -1.45
CA GLY A 83 -9.57 4.55 -0.99
C GLY A 83 -9.07 5.43 -2.12
N GLY A 84 -8.85 4.86 -3.31
CA GLY A 84 -8.61 5.61 -4.54
C GLY A 84 -9.79 6.49 -4.94
N LEU A 85 -11.03 6.10 -4.64
CA LEU A 85 -12.26 6.82 -4.97
C LEU A 85 -12.65 7.92 -3.95
N GLY A 86 -11.90 8.03 -2.84
CA GLY A 86 -12.03 9.10 -1.84
C GLY A 86 -12.53 8.62 -0.48
N ASN A 87 -11.78 9.02 0.58
CA ASN A 87 -12.04 8.87 2.02
C ASN A 87 -11.80 7.48 2.66
N THR A 88 -10.66 7.31 3.37
CA THR A 88 -10.53 6.32 4.45
C THR A 88 -9.77 6.88 5.67
N ASP A 89 -10.36 7.87 6.36
CA ASP A 89 -9.92 8.29 7.70
C ASP A 89 -10.39 7.29 8.76
N GLY A 90 -9.64 6.20 9.01
CA GLY A 90 -9.89 5.46 10.26
C GLY A 90 -9.54 3.98 10.34
N ARG A 91 -9.08 3.31 9.28
CA ARG A 91 -8.67 1.89 9.42
C ARG A 91 -7.18 1.71 9.76
N TRP A 92 -6.35 2.70 9.47
CA TRP A 92 -4.88 2.59 9.56
C TRP A 92 -4.21 3.64 10.48
N GLY A 93 -5.00 4.46 11.17
CA GLY A 93 -4.50 5.47 12.11
C GLY A 93 -4.49 4.95 13.54
N ALA A 94 -3.60 4.02 13.88
CA ALA A 94 -3.36 3.65 15.28
C ALA A 94 -1.96 3.11 15.57
N GLU A 95 -0.92 3.64 14.93
CA GLU A 95 0.43 3.67 15.52
C GLU A 95 0.99 5.07 15.30
N GLY A 96 0.91 5.91 16.35
CA GLY A 96 1.55 7.22 16.36
C GLY A 96 3.07 7.08 16.22
N PRO A 97 3.78 8.13 15.76
CA PRO A 97 5.23 8.08 15.69
C PRO A 97 5.79 7.76 17.09
N PRO A 98 6.89 6.98 17.20
CA PRO A 98 7.52 6.76 18.49
C PRO A 98 7.89 8.14 19.06
N GLU A 99 7.33 8.49 20.22
CA GLU A 99 7.77 9.68 20.94
C GLU A 99 9.28 9.57 21.12
N PRO A 100 10.08 10.56 20.70
CA PRO A 100 11.49 10.58 21.05
C PRO A 100 11.53 10.70 22.58
N SER A 101 11.88 9.58 23.23
CA SER A 101 12.17 9.52 24.65
C SER A 101 13.25 10.54 24.97
N VAL A 102 12.84 11.73 25.40
CA VAL A 102 13.71 12.77 25.95
C VAL A 102 14.13 12.32 27.35
N GLN A 103 15.04 11.35 27.38
CA GLN A 103 15.64 10.90 28.62
C GLN A 103 16.67 11.96 29.09
N GLY A 104 16.29 12.69 30.14
CA GLY A 104 17.20 13.08 31.21
C GLY A 104 18.24 14.15 30.89
N ARG A 105 17.80 15.42 30.80
CA ARG A 105 18.65 16.56 31.15
C ARG A 105 18.97 16.49 32.65
N MET A 106 20.17 16.04 33.00
CA MET A 106 20.74 16.22 34.34
C MET A 106 21.30 17.65 34.44
N PRO A 107 20.92 18.48 35.43
CA PRO A 107 21.67 19.67 35.78
C PRO A 107 22.73 19.32 36.82
N SER A 108 23.98 19.10 36.41
CA SER A 108 25.12 19.07 37.32
C SER A 108 25.87 20.39 37.18
N GLY A 109 25.48 21.35 38.02
CA GLY A 109 26.12 22.65 38.11
C GLY A 109 25.65 23.38 39.36
N GLU A 110 26.06 22.89 40.53
CA GLU A 110 26.04 23.70 41.75
C GLU A 110 27.19 23.29 42.68
N SER A 111 28.02 24.31 43.00
CA SER A 111 28.78 24.55 44.25
C SER A 111 29.85 23.52 44.67
N SER A 112 31.05 23.88 45.15
CA SER A 112 31.57 25.09 45.80
C SER A 112 33.08 25.23 45.56
#